data_AF-A0A4Z1PE32-F1
#
_entry.id   AF-A0A4Z1PE32-F1
#
_cell.length_a   1.000
_cell.length_b   1.000
_cell.length_c   1.000
_cell.angle_alpha   90.00
_cell.angle_beta   90.00
_cell.angle_gamma   90.00
#
_symmetry.space_group_name_H-M   'P 1'
#
loop_
_entity.id
_entity.type
_entity.pdbx_description
1 polymer ?
#
loop_
_entity_poly.entity_id
_entity_poly.type
_entity_poly.pdbx_seq_one_letter_code
_entity_poly.pdbx_strand_id
1 'polypeptide(L)'
;MASTTTSDPPLFSPHLISPTVLGSLPEGYTCRPLQKSDYHSGFLDVLRVLTTVGDITEEAWNERYEWMSKRNDEYFLLVIVDTARETQEGKGKGGIVGTGCLVVERKFIHSLGLVGHIEDIAVAKDQQGKKLGLRIIQALDHVAEQVGCYKTILDCSEANEGFYVKCGFRRAGLEMAHYYEPRSSPV
;
A
#
# COMPACT_ATOMS: atom_id res chain seq x y z
N MET A 1 -14.05 -29.17 17.11
CA MET A 1 -13.10 -29.21 15.98
C MET A 1 -12.31 -27.91 16.05
N ALA A 2 -11.00 -27.98 16.28
CA ALA A 2 -10.16 -26.79 16.29
C ALA A 2 -10.10 -26.26 14.87
N SER A 3 -10.67 -25.07 14.64
CA SER A 3 -10.48 -24.32 13.40
C SER A 3 -8.99 -24.02 13.30
N THR A 4 -8.28 -24.74 12.44
CA THR A 4 -6.92 -24.39 12.05
C THR A 4 -7.03 -23.07 11.29
N THR A 5 -6.75 -21.95 11.96
CA THR A 5 -6.63 -20.65 11.33
C THR A 5 -5.37 -20.66 10.46
N THR A 6 -5.47 -21.22 9.27
CA THR A 6 -4.48 -21.02 8.21
C THR A 6 -4.51 -19.55 7.85
N SER A 7 -3.52 -18.78 8.31
CA SER A 7 -3.35 -17.38 7.92
C SER A 7 -3.24 -17.31 6.40
N ASP A 8 -3.95 -16.36 5.79
CA ASP A 8 -3.85 -16.15 4.34
C ASP A 8 -2.40 -15.89 3.92
N PRO A 9 -1.96 -16.40 2.75
CA PRO A 9 -0.64 -16.12 2.25
C PRO A 9 -0.47 -14.61 1.97
N PRO A 10 0.73 -14.05 2.21
CA PRO A 10 1.03 -12.66 1.85
C PRO A 10 0.94 -12.46 0.33
N LEU A 11 0.50 -11.27 -0.10
CA LEU A 11 0.34 -10.93 -1.52
C LEU A 11 1.62 -11.16 -2.34
N PHE A 12 2.77 -10.79 -1.78
CA PHE A 12 4.11 -11.02 -2.33
C PHE A 12 5.07 -11.52 -1.26
N SER A 13 6.28 -11.92 -1.65
CA SER A 13 7.29 -12.46 -0.73
C SER A 13 7.65 -11.47 0.38
N PRO A 14 7.51 -11.82 1.68
CA PRO A 14 7.90 -10.95 2.79
C PRO A 14 9.39 -10.60 2.81
N HIS A 15 10.25 -11.35 2.10
CA HIS A 15 11.68 -11.04 1.96
C HIS A 15 11.96 -9.73 1.22
N LEU A 16 10.99 -9.21 0.46
CA LEU A 16 11.09 -7.90 -0.20
C LEU A 16 10.80 -6.74 0.76
N ILE A 17 10.37 -7.00 2.00
CA ILE A 17 10.22 -5.94 3.00
C ILE A 17 11.59 -5.60 3.59
N SER A 18 12.00 -4.33 3.48
CA SER A 18 13.29 -3.85 3.94
C SER A 18 13.55 -4.18 5.42
N PRO A 19 14.63 -4.93 5.76
CA PRO A 19 15.01 -5.18 7.15
C PRO A 19 15.30 -3.88 7.92
N THR A 20 15.86 -2.87 7.25
CA THR A 20 16.13 -1.55 7.82
C THR A 20 14.83 -0.84 8.21
N VAL A 21 13.80 -0.93 7.36
CA VAL A 21 12.48 -0.36 7.68
C VAL A 21 11.86 -1.07 8.87
N LEU A 22 11.89 -2.41 8.89
CA LEU A 22 11.38 -3.20 10.01
C LEU A 22 12.05 -2.84 11.34
N GLY A 23 13.38 -2.70 11.35
CA GLY A 23 14.14 -2.28 12.54
C GLY A 23 13.92 -0.81 12.94
N SER A 24 13.30 0.00 12.07
CA SER A 24 13.09 1.44 12.30
C SER A 24 11.63 1.81 12.63
N LEU A 25 10.74 0.82 12.70
CA LEU A 25 9.36 1.00 13.14
C LEU A 25 9.30 1.17 14.67
N PRO A 26 8.32 1.92 15.19
CA PRO A 26 8.10 1.96 16.64
C PRO A 26 7.73 0.58 17.18
N GLU A 27 8.03 0.34 18.46
CA GLU A 27 7.61 -0.89 19.14
C GLU A 27 6.09 -1.10 19.02
N GLY A 28 5.68 -2.35 18.81
CA GLY A 28 4.27 -2.71 18.58
C GLY A 28 3.78 -2.50 17.15
N TYR A 29 4.60 -1.99 16.23
CA TYR A 29 4.27 -1.88 14.80
C TYR A 29 5.03 -2.90 13.96
N THR A 30 4.41 -3.34 12.87
CA THR A 30 5.07 -4.16 11.83
C THR A 30 4.69 -3.69 10.44
N CYS A 31 5.52 -3.99 9.45
CA CYS A 31 5.26 -3.79 8.03
C CYS A 31 5.22 -5.14 7.33
N ARG A 32 4.17 -5.41 6.55
CA ARG A 32 4.05 -6.68 5.82
C ARG A 32 3.27 -6.51 4.52
N PRO A 33 3.38 -7.45 3.57
CA PRO A 33 2.47 -7.50 2.43
C PRO A 33 1.00 -7.57 2.88
N LEU A 34 0.11 -7.03 2.05
CA LEU A 34 -1.33 -7.19 2.20
C LEU A 34 -1.72 -8.68 2.19
N GLN A 35 -2.75 -9.03 2.94
CA GLN A 35 -3.34 -10.36 3.00
C GLN A 35 -4.85 -10.30 2.70
N LYS A 36 -5.44 -11.40 2.24
CA LYS A 36 -6.86 -11.42 1.85
C LYS A 36 -7.78 -11.08 3.04
N SER A 37 -7.47 -11.58 4.23
CA SER A 37 -8.17 -11.28 5.49
C SER A 37 -8.01 -9.83 5.99
N ASP A 38 -7.18 -9.00 5.37
CA ASP A 38 -7.01 -7.60 5.77
C ASP A 38 -8.25 -6.73 5.51
N TYR A 39 -9.22 -7.25 4.75
CA TYR A 39 -10.57 -6.71 4.68
C TYR A 39 -11.17 -6.48 6.08
N HIS A 40 -10.99 -7.45 6.98
CA HIS A 40 -11.49 -7.39 8.37
C HIS A 40 -10.53 -6.67 9.33
N SER A 41 -9.40 -6.15 8.83
CA SER A 41 -8.36 -5.48 9.64
C SER A 41 -8.35 -3.95 9.47
N GLY A 42 -9.38 -3.39 8.83
CA GLY A 42 -9.56 -1.94 8.66
C GLY A 42 -8.81 -1.34 7.47
N PHE A 43 -8.36 -2.15 6.51
CA PHE A 43 -7.62 -1.68 5.33
C PHE A 43 -8.38 -0.57 4.56
N LEU A 44 -9.65 -0.82 4.24
CA LEU A 44 -10.48 0.11 3.47
C LEU A 44 -10.71 1.43 4.24
N ASP A 45 -10.82 1.37 5.57
CA ASP A 45 -11.00 2.57 6.40
C ASP A 45 -9.76 3.46 6.43
N VAL A 46 -8.56 2.86 6.36
CA VAL A 46 -7.32 3.62 6.22
C VAL A 46 -7.28 4.35 4.88
N LEU A 47 -7.69 3.71 3.78
CA LEU A 47 -7.73 4.37 2.46
C LEU A 47 -8.69 5.56 2.40
N ARG A 48 -9.76 5.57 3.21
CA ARG A 48 -10.72 6.69 3.26
C ARG A 48 -10.13 8.02 3.74
N VAL A 49 -8.93 8.01 4.34
CA VAL A 49 -8.23 9.27 4.69
C VAL A 49 -7.60 9.94 3.47
N LEU A 50 -7.37 9.19 2.38
CA LEU A 50 -6.76 9.66 1.15
C LEU A 50 -7.83 10.16 0.17
N THR A 51 -8.86 9.37 -0.09
CA THR A 51 -9.88 9.67 -1.11
C THR A 51 -11.18 8.89 -0.88
N THR A 52 -12.15 9.08 -1.76
CA THR A 52 -13.40 8.31 -1.80
C THR A 52 -13.11 6.85 -2.17
N VAL A 53 -13.51 5.92 -1.30
CA VAL A 53 -13.42 4.46 -1.55
C VAL A 53 -14.76 3.87 -2.01
N GLY A 54 -15.88 4.40 -1.51
CA GLY A 54 -17.21 3.81 -1.69
C GLY A 54 -17.50 2.65 -0.74
N ASP A 55 -18.57 1.91 -1.05
CA ASP A 55 -18.99 0.71 -0.31
C ASP A 55 -18.55 -0.52 -1.09
N ILE A 56 -17.61 -1.28 -0.53
CA ILE A 56 -17.03 -2.48 -1.14
C ILE A 56 -17.44 -3.67 -0.29
N THR A 57 -18.11 -4.64 -0.91
CA THR A 57 -18.45 -5.91 -0.24
C THR A 57 -17.23 -6.82 -0.14
N GLU A 58 -17.29 -7.82 0.74
CA GLU A 58 -16.21 -8.79 0.90
C GLU A 58 -15.98 -9.61 -0.39
N GLU A 59 -17.03 -9.87 -1.16
CA GLU A 59 -16.94 -10.55 -2.46
C GLU A 59 -16.17 -9.69 -3.48
N ALA A 60 -16.49 -8.40 -3.58
CA ALA A 60 -15.79 -7.48 -4.48
C ALA A 60 -14.33 -7.27 -4.07
N TRP A 61 -14.05 -7.21 -2.76
CA TRP A 61 -12.70 -7.22 -2.22
C TRP A 61 -11.94 -8.48 -2.65
N ASN A 62 -12.54 -9.66 -2.44
CA ASN A 62 -11.93 -10.94 -2.74
C ASN A 62 -11.59 -11.07 -4.24
N GLU A 63 -12.50 -10.66 -5.12
CA GLU A 63 -12.27 -10.64 -6.56
C GLU A 63 -11.09 -9.74 -6.94
N ARG A 64 -11.06 -8.51 -6.40
CA ARG A 64 -9.97 -7.56 -6.66
C ARG A 64 -8.63 -8.06 -6.10
N TYR A 65 -8.61 -8.60 -4.89
CA TYR A 65 -7.42 -9.15 -4.26
C TYR A 65 -6.85 -10.30 -5.09
N GLU A 66 -7.69 -11.24 -5.52
CA GLU A 66 -7.26 -12.38 -6.35
C GLU A 66 -6.74 -11.95 -7.73
N TRP A 67 -7.31 -10.88 -8.30
CA TRP A 67 -6.80 -10.32 -9.54
C TRP A 67 -5.38 -9.75 -9.36
N MET A 68 -5.14 -9.03 -8.26
CA MET A 68 -3.83 -8.46 -7.93
C MET A 68 -2.82 -9.56 -7.54
N SER A 69 -3.25 -10.59 -6.81
CA SER A 69 -2.36 -11.67 -6.35
C SER A 69 -1.81 -12.52 -7.51
N LYS A 70 -2.55 -12.62 -8.62
CA LYS A 70 -2.08 -13.26 -9.87
C LYS A 70 -1.06 -12.40 -10.63
N ARG A 71 -0.83 -11.16 -10.19
CA ARG A 71 0.09 -10.16 -10.76
C ARG A 71 0.98 -9.61 -9.66
N ASN A 72 1.40 -10.46 -8.73
CA ASN A 72 2.24 -10.09 -7.59
C ASN A 72 3.72 -9.88 -7.95
N ASP A 73 4.04 -9.90 -9.25
CA ASP A 73 5.23 -9.35 -9.87
C ASP A 73 5.03 -7.92 -10.43
N GLU A 74 3.80 -7.40 -10.40
CA GLU A 74 3.44 -6.03 -10.82
C GLU A 74 2.91 -5.20 -9.65
N TYR A 75 2.06 -5.79 -8.80
CA TYR A 75 1.40 -5.12 -7.69
C TYR A 75 2.00 -5.53 -6.34
N PHE A 76 2.56 -4.56 -5.63
CA PHE A 76 3.16 -4.75 -4.30
C PHE A 76 2.43 -3.85 -3.29
N LEU A 77 1.32 -4.36 -2.76
CA LEU A 77 0.57 -3.67 -1.70
C LEU A 77 1.10 -4.11 -0.34
N LEU A 78 1.49 -3.14 0.49
CA LEU A 78 1.95 -3.39 1.86
C LEU A 78 1.17 -2.55 2.87
N VAL A 79 1.17 -3.03 4.10
CA VAL A 79 0.46 -2.41 5.23
C VAL A 79 1.38 -2.25 6.43
N ILE A 80 1.13 -1.20 7.20
CA ILE A 80 1.62 -1.05 8.57
C ILE A 80 0.51 -1.50 9.50
N VAL A 81 0.84 -2.40 10.41
CA VAL A 81 -0.08 -2.95 11.42
C VAL A 81 0.37 -2.50 12.81
N ASP A 82 -0.55 -1.91 13.57
CA ASP A 82 -0.40 -1.70 15.01
C ASP A 82 -0.89 -2.97 15.71
N THR A 83 0.03 -3.77 16.23
CA THR A 83 -0.25 -5.11 16.80
C THR A 83 -1.07 -5.07 18.09
N ALA A 84 -1.12 -3.92 18.77
CA ALA A 84 -1.89 -3.73 19.99
C ALA A 84 -3.30 -3.20 19.71
N ARG A 85 -3.56 -2.66 18.52
CA ARG A 85 -4.85 -2.11 18.14
C ARG A 85 -5.90 -3.21 17.98
N GLU A 86 -7.04 -3.04 18.65
CA GLU A 86 -8.22 -3.86 18.42
C GLU A 86 -8.87 -3.48 17.10
N THR A 87 -9.22 -4.48 16.28
CA THR A 87 -10.00 -4.26 15.07
C THR A 87 -11.47 -4.06 15.42
N GLN A 88 -12.22 -3.40 14.53
CA GLN A 88 -13.68 -3.40 14.66
C GLN A 88 -14.18 -4.85 14.63
N GLU A 89 -15.25 -5.12 15.38
CA GLU A 89 -15.89 -6.43 15.54
C GLU A 89 -15.12 -7.48 16.37
N GLY A 90 -13.99 -7.14 17.00
CA GLY A 90 -13.30 -8.06 17.92
C GLY A 90 -12.75 -9.34 17.25
N LYS A 91 -12.58 -9.30 15.92
CA LYS A 91 -12.18 -10.44 15.08
C LYS A 91 -10.65 -10.64 14.97
N GLY A 92 -9.83 -9.86 15.68
CA GLY A 92 -8.37 -10.09 15.70
C GLY A 92 -7.59 -9.14 16.60
N LYS A 93 -6.34 -9.53 16.89
CA LYS A 93 -5.31 -8.63 17.45
C LYS A 93 -4.55 -8.01 16.29
N GLY A 94 -4.49 -6.69 16.24
CA GLY A 94 -3.71 -5.94 15.26
C GLY A 94 -4.56 -5.26 14.20
N GLY A 95 -4.53 -3.92 14.15
CA GLY A 95 -5.26 -3.12 13.17
C GLY A 95 -4.33 -2.51 12.13
N ILE A 96 -4.77 -2.48 10.87
CA ILE A 96 -4.06 -1.73 9.83
C ILE A 96 -4.17 -0.25 10.13
N VAL A 97 -3.04 0.43 10.08
CA VAL A 97 -2.90 1.86 10.39
C VAL A 97 -2.24 2.65 9.27
N GLY A 98 -1.67 1.97 8.28
CA GLY A 98 -1.10 2.59 7.10
C GLY A 98 -1.05 1.61 5.93
N THR A 99 -1.09 2.15 4.72
CA THR A 99 -1.05 1.39 3.47
C THR A 99 -0.27 2.16 2.40
N GLY A 100 0.29 1.42 1.46
CA GLY A 100 0.84 1.95 0.23
C GLY A 100 0.99 0.85 -0.82
N CYS A 101 1.00 1.26 -2.08
CA CYS A 101 1.12 0.37 -3.22
C CYS A 101 2.33 0.77 -4.07
N LEU A 102 3.06 -0.21 -4.59
CA LEU A 102 3.97 -0.02 -5.70
C LEU A 102 3.45 -0.81 -6.90
N VAL A 103 3.30 -0.14 -8.03
CA VAL A 103 3.02 -0.77 -9.33
C VAL A 103 4.27 -0.71 -10.19
N VAL A 104 4.72 -1.85 -10.70
CA VAL A 104 5.92 -1.94 -11.55
C VAL A 104 5.53 -1.99 -13.02
N GLU A 105 5.86 -0.93 -13.74
CA GLU A 105 5.61 -0.81 -15.17
C GLU A 105 6.82 -1.32 -15.99
N ARG A 106 6.57 -2.20 -16.96
CA ARG A 106 7.56 -2.68 -17.92
C ARG A 106 7.64 -1.72 -19.11
N LYS A 107 8.84 -1.32 -19.53
CA LYS A 107 9.04 -0.41 -20.67
C LYS A 107 9.99 -1.00 -21.70
N PHE A 108 9.89 -0.55 -22.96
CA PHE A 108 10.93 -0.83 -23.98
C PHE A 108 12.16 0.07 -23.83
N ILE A 109 11.93 1.34 -23.46
CA ILE A 109 13.00 2.32 -23.21
C ILE A 109 13.88 1.90 -22.01
N HIS A 110 15.05 2.51 -21.89
CA HIS A 110 16.05 2.14 -20.86
C HIS A 110 16.41 0.64 -20.91
N SER A 111 16.54 0.10 -22.13
CA SER A 111 16.96 -1.29 -22.37
C SER A 111 16.04 -2.33 -21.71
N LEU A 112 14.74 -2.28 -22.03
CA LEU A 112 13.70 -3.09 -21.39
C LEU A 112 13.54 -2.78 -19.88
N GLY A 113 13.72 -1.51 -19.51
CA GLY A 113 13.77 -1.09 -18.11
C GLY A 113 12.41 -1.11 -17.41
N LEU A 114 12.44 -1.08 -16.07
CA LEU A 114 11.27 -1.05 -15.20
C LEU A 114 11.13 0.30 -14.47
N VAL A 115 9.91 0.78 -14.29
CA VAL A 115 9.60 1.96 -13.46
C VAL A 115 8.65 1.57 -12.34
N GLY A 116 8.98 1.95 -11.12
CA GLY A 116 8.09 1.84 -9.98
C GLY A 116 7.16 3.06 -9.90
N HIS A 117 5.88 2.84 -9.65
CA HIS A 117 4.89 3.89 -9.40
C HIS A 117 4.33 3.69 -7.99
N ILE A 118 4.56 4.65 -7.10
CA ILE A 118 4.03 4.62 -5.75
C ILE A 118 2.62 5.22 -5.75
N GLU A 119 1.66 4.45 -5.27
CA GLU A 119 0.23 4.76 -5.27
C GLU A 119 -0.38 4.57 -3.87
N ASP A 120 -1.55 5.17 -3.66
CA ASP A 120 -2.45 4.89 -2.53
C ASP A 120 -1.80 4.98 -1.13
N ILE A 121 -0.94 5.97 -0.92
CA ILE A 121 -0.29 6.22 0.38
C ILE A 121 -1.29 6.81 1.36
N ALA A 122 -1.61 6.05 2.41
CA ALA A 122 -2.51 6.49 3.46
C ALA A 122 -2.03 6.05 4.85
N VAL A 123 -2.25 6.91 5.85
CA VAL A 123 -2.00 6.61 7.27
C VAL A 123 -3.20 7.11 8.06
N ALA A 124 -3.77 6.24 8.90
CA ALA A 124 -4.89 6.55 9.77
C ALA A 124 -4.63 7.84 10.55
N LYS A 125 -5.64 8.73 10.67
CA LYS A 125 -5.47 10.09 11.20
C LYS A 125 -4.86 10.11 12.61
N ASP A 126 -5.26 9.18 13.47
CA ASP A 126 -4.76 9.00 14.83
C ASP A 126 -3.33 8.40 14.91
N GLN A 127 -2.76 8.05 13.76
CA GLN A 127 -1.46 7.39 13.61
C GLN A 127 -0.47 8.25 12.80
N GLN A 128 -0.91 9.41 12.31
CA GLN A 128 -0.05 10.39 11.63
C GLN A 128 0.96 11.03 12.59
N GLY A 129 2.05 11.58 12.04
CA GLY A 129 3.15 12.15 12.83
C GLY A 129 4.12 11.13 13.45
N LYS A 130 3.80 9.82 13.42
CA LYS A 130 4.64 8.73 13.95
C LYS A 130 5.68 8.19 12.94
N LYS A 131 5.96 8.93 11.88
CA LYS A 131 6.86 8.53 10.76
C LYS A 131 6.40 7.29 9.97
N LEU A 132 5.19 6.77 10.16
CA LEU A 132 4.70 5.58 9.45
C LEU A 132 4.64 5.78 7.93
N GLY A 133 4.17 6.94 7.46
CA GLY A 133 4.18 7.27 6.04
C GLY A 133 5.59 7.25 5.43
N LEU A 134 6.59 7.77 6.15
CA LEU A 134 7.99 7.69 5.72
C LEU A 134 8.45 6.23 5.59
N ARG A 135 8.06 5.36 6.52
CA ARG A 135 8.41 3.93 6.48
C ARG A 135 7.74 3.21 5.31
N ILE A 136 6.50 3.56 4.97
CA ILE A 136 5.82 3.03 3.79
C ILE A 136 6.58 3.41 2.52
N ILE A 137 6.93 4.69 2.33
CA ILE A 137 7.71 5.13 1.16
C ILE A 137 9.05 4.41 1.07
N GLN A 138 9.79 4.31 2.18
CA GLN A 138 11.08 3.61 2.21
C GLN A 138 10.95 2.11 1.88
N ALA A 139 9.88 1.46 2.33
CA ALA A 139 9.63 0.06 2.02
C ALA A 139 9.31 -0.14 0.53
N LEU A 140 8.44 0.70 -0.04
CA LEU A 140 8.08 0.62 -1.46
C LEU A 140 9.27 0.93 -2.37
N ASP A 141 10.07 1.94 -2.04
CA ASP A 141 11.26 2.30 -2.82
C ASP A 141 12.32 1.19 -2.77
N HIS A 142 12.47 0.52 -1.61
CA HIS A 142 13.31 -0.67 -1.50
C HIS A 142 12.78 -1.82 -2.39
N VAL A 143 11.48 -2.09 -2.40
CA VAL A 143 10.90 -3.12 -3.29
C VAL A 143 11.22 -2.79 -4.75
N ALA A 144 11.00 -1.54 -5.17
CA ALA A 144 11.26 -1.08 -6.54
C ALA A 144 12.73 -1.30 -6.95
N GLU A 145 13.68 -0.95 -6.09
CA GLU A 145 15.10 -1.20 -6.32
C GLU A 145 15.40 -2.70 -6.41
N GLN A 146 14.89 -3.52 -5.48
CA GLN A 146 15.14 -4.96 -5.44
C GLN A 146 14.61 -5.70 -6.67
N VAL A 147 13.51 -5.24 -7.26
CA VAL A 147 12.95 -5.85 -8.49
C VAL A 147 13.54 -5.26 -9.78
N GLY A 148 14.47 -4.30 -9.68
CA GLY A 148 15.23 -3.77 -10.80
C GLY A 148 14.64 -2.55 -11.49
N CYS A 149 13.78 -1.78 -10.81
CA CYS A 149 13.35 -0.47 -11.31
C CYS A 149 14.54 0.49 -11.42
N TYR A 150 14.66 1.20 -12.55
CA TYR A 150 15.70 2.22 -12.71
C TYR A 150 15.31 3.56 -12.05
N LYS A 151 14.03 3.72 -11.71
CA LYS A 151 13.49 4.82 -10.90
C LYS A 151 12.13 4.46 -10.31
N THR A 152 11.79 5.14 -9.23
CA THR A 152 10.44 5.20 -8.65
C THR A 152 9.87 6.59 -8.84
N ILE A 153 8.59 6.70 -9.22
CA ILE A 153 7.87 7.97 -9.34
C ILE A 153 6.55 7.93 -8.57
N LEU A 154 6.00 9.10 -8.31
CA LEU A 154 4.69 9.34 -7.71
C LEU A 154 4.25 10.77 -8.02
N ASP A 155 2.95 10.98 -7.97
CA ASP A 155 2.37 12.32 -8.04
C ASP A 155 1.93 12.79 -6.65
N CYS A 156 2.01 14.09 -6.41
CA CYS A 156 1.64 14.69 -5.14
C CYS A 156 1.16 16.13 -5.31
N SER A 157 0.39 16.60 -4.33
CA SER A 157 -0.02 18.01 -4.23
C SER A 157 1.11 18.88 -3.69
N GLU A 158 1.01 20.20 -3.89
CA GLU A 158 1.95 21.15 -3.28
C GLU A 158 1.96 21.04 -1.74
N ALA A 159 0.82 20.73 -1.11
CA ALA A 159 0.69 20.63 0.33
C ALA A 159 1.47 19.47 0.96
N ASN A 160 1.71 18.38 0.21
CA ASN A 160 2.46 17.21 0.66
C ASN A 160 3.82 17.02 -0.04
N GLU A 161 4.21 17.89 -0.98
CA GLU A 161 5.54 17.85 -1.61
C GLU A 161 6.68 17.81 -0.57
N GLY A 162 6.60 18.64 0.47
CA GLY A 162 7.60 18.68 1.54
C GLY A 162 7.73 17.38 2.34
N PHE A 163 6.72 16.51 2.36
CA PHE A 163 6.83 15.16 2.91
C PHE A 163 7.65 14.27 1.98
N TYR A 164 7.37 14.25 0.68
CA TYR A 164 8.12 13.42 -0.27
C TYR A 164 9.59 13.85 -0.42
N VAL A 165 9.88 15.15 -0.30
CA VAL A 165 11.27 15.65 -0.20
C VAL A 165 11.99 15.03 1.00
N LYS A 166 11.34 14.94 2.16
CA LYS A 166 11.91 14.28 3.36
C LYS A 166 12.08 12.77 3.17
N CYS A 167 11.32 12.16 2.27
CA CYS A 167 11.48 10.76 1.88
C CYS A 167 12.62 10.53 0.87
N GLY A 168 13.28 11.59 0.37
CA GLY A 168 14.37 11.50 -0.60
C GLY A 168 13.95 11.67 -2.07
N PHE A 169 12.67 11.93 -2.32
CA PHE A 169 12.17 12.25 -3.66
C PHE A 169 12.45 13.71 -4.03
N ARG A 170 12.42 14.02 -5.32
CA ARG A 170 12.55 15.39 -5.84
C ARG A 170 11.51 15.63 -6.93
N ARG A 171 11.11 16.88 -7.12
CA ARG A 171 10.22 17.28 -8.22
C ARG A 171 10.83 16.89 -9.57
N ALA A 172 10.07 16.19 -10.41
CA ALA A 172 10.54 15.66 -11.69
C ALA A 172 9.62 15.98 -12.88
N GLY A 173 8.47 16.61 -12.65
CA GLY A 173 7.48 16.92 -13.69
C GLY A 173 6.23 17.61 -13.14
N LEU A 174 5.18 17.63 -13.95
CA LEU A 174 3.82 18.04 -13.59
C LEU A 174 2.88 16.87 -13.88
N GLU A 175 2.05 16.51 -12.91
CA GLU A 175 0.91 15.63 -13.15
C GLU A 175 -0.12 16.38 -14.01
N MET A 176 -0.67 15.70 -15.01
CA MET A 176 -1.74 16.22 -15.85
C MET A 176 -2.88 15.21 -15.85
N ALA A 177 -4.10 15.65 -15.55
CA ALA A 177 -5.27 14.78 -15.45
C ALA A 177 -6.38 15.18 -16.41
N HIS A 178 -7.08 14.18 -16.97
CA HIS A 178 -8.33 14.33 -17.70
C HIS A 178 -9.35 13.35 -17.13
N TYR A 179 -10.33 13.87 -16.38
CA TYR A 179 -11.36 13.06 -15.71
C TYR A 179 -12.53 12.79 -16.65
N TYR A 180 -13.03 11.55 -16.65
CA TYR A 180 -14.20 11.14 -17.43
C TYR A 180 -15.48 11.17 -16.57
N GLU A 181 -16.62 11.49 -17.17
CA GLU A 181 -17.91 11.45 -16.46
C GLU A 181 -18.24 10.03 -15.98
N PRO A 182 -18.86 9.87 -14.79
CA PRO A 182 -19.34 8.58 -14.32
C PRO A 182 -20.32 8.00 -15.34
N ARG A 183 -20.12 6.75 -15.79
CA ARG A 183 -21.14 6.06 -16.58
C ARG A 183 -22.42 6.01 -15.74
N SER A 184 -23.50 6.62 -16.23
CA SER A 184 -24.83 6.45 -15.63
C SER A 184 -25.11 4.95 -15.56
N SER A 185 -25.32 4.40 -14.37
CA SER A 185 -25.73 3.00 -14.20
C SER A 185 -26.97 2.74 -15.06
N PRO A 186 -27.04 1.65 -15.83
CA PRO A 186 -28.32 1.23 -16.39
C PRO A 186 -29.27 0.97 -15.21
N VAL A 187 -30.41 1.65 -15.23
CA VAL A 187 -31.54 1.48 -14.29
C VAL A 187 -32.01 0.03 -14.31
#